data_AF-A0A5C6VAB8-F1
#
_entry.id   AF-A0A5C6VAB8-F1
#
_cell.length_a   1.000
_cell.length_b   1.000
_cell.length_c   1.000
_cell.angle_alpha   90.00
_cell.angle_beta   90.00
_cell.angle_gamma   90.00
#
_symmetry.space_group_name_H-M   'P 1'
#
loop_
_entity.id
_entity.type
_entity.pdbx_description
1 polymer ?
#
loop_
_entity_poly.entity_id
_entity_poly.type
_entity_poly.pdbx_seq_one_letter_code
_entity_poly.pdbx_strand_id
1 'polypeptide(L)'
;MDHLNTGELDVVVLSLSGPATIAFVTDERNHALFRKRPIFVSLGRPGYDDVAAHNALDRYLAEHDIVEILMNDLASTCDAGTLHSLNAICGGVPQHPSSPLNYDLLFGDRLPAHNRAALIKINGKQGYCQRFDMKEARFIDGVGLLDVYHDGLSPYLLGSPRFQAIPSIRQQTARWPGFFDCVRNLIALGLLDEHALPGDTSTPSDLIHGILTRNGKLARNRPDISFVEVSAEHSSGERSMVRVLAKYDENTNLTGMAQLTSFLAAWTASKAIDLPSSCRAGVTLSHAFYDHDMTRELVTAYREHVRCNVITSSRTPGAATA
;
A
#
# COMPACT_ATOMS: atom_id res chain seq x y z
N MET A 1 -19.67 -3.85 22.87
CA MET A 1 -19.75 -4.64 21.62
C MET A 1 -20.94 -5.60 21.73
N ASP A 2 -22.06 -5.14 22.29
CA ASP A 2 -23.07 -6.06 22.85
C ASP A 2 -24.24 -6.29 21.86
N HIS A 3 -24.02 -5.95 20.58
CA HIS A 3 -25.00 -6.06 19.50
C HIS A 3 -24.58 -6.98 18.36
N LEU A 4 -23.35 -7.51 18.39
CA LEU A 4 -22.91 -8.53 17.45
C LEU A 4 -23.23 -9.88 18.10
N ASN A 5 -24.11 -10.67 17.49
CA ASN A 5 -24.33 -12.04 17.91
C ASN A 5 -23.04 -12.81 17.59
N THR A 6 -22.14 -12.92 18.55
CA THR A 6 -20.72 -13.28 18.34
C THR A 6 -20.52 -14.75 17.93
N GLY A 7 -21.57 -15.49 17.56
CA GLY A 7 -21.50 -16.88 17.11
C GLY A 7 -21.56 -17.11 15.59
N GLU A 8 -21.60 -16.06 14.76
CA GLU A 8 -22.00 -16.17 13.34
C GLU A 8 -20.98 -15.68 12.30
N LEU A 9 -19.83 -15.10 12.68
CA LEU A 9 -18.91 -14.54 11.69
C LEU A 9 -17.91 -15.57 11.15
N ASP A 10 -17.78 -15.64 9.83
CA ASP A 10 -16.77 -16.43 9.11
C ASP A 10 -15.49 -15.62 8.83
N VAL A 11 -15.62 -14.31 8.62
CA VAL A 11 -14.52 -13.37 8.36
C VAL A 11 -14.80 -12.02 9.00
N VAL A 12 -13.76 -11.34 9.46
CA VAL A 12 -13.81 -9.94 9.92
C VAL A 12 -12.86 -9.10 9.08
N VAL A 13 -13.38 -8.03 8.47
CA VAL A 13 -12.58 -7.04 7.76
C VAL A 13 -12.19 -5.92 8.72
N LEU A 14 -10.90 -5.66 8.84
CA LEU A 14 -10.32 -4.66 9.73
C LEU A 14 -9.89 -3.43 8.93
N SER A 15 -10.69 -2.36 9.00
CA SER A 15 -10.32 -1.02 8.51
C SER A 15 -9.70 -0.20 9.64
N LEU A 16 -8.63 -0.75 10.23
CA LEU A 16 -7.92 -0.19 11.37
C LEU A 16 -6.50 0.22 10.98
N SER A 17 -5.88 1.10 11.76
CA SER A 17 -4.44 1.37 11.63
C SER A 17 -3.64 0.11 11.99
N GLY A 18 -2.38 0.00 11.52
CA GLY A 18 -1.51 -1.13 11.85
C GLY A 18 -1.46 -1.46 13.36
N PRO A 19 -1.19 -0.48 14.25
CA PRO A 19 -1.21 -0.71 15.70
C PRO A 19 -2.57 -1.17 16.23
N ALA A 20 -3.67 -0.62 15.73
CA ALA A 20 -5.01 -1.01 16.14
C ALA A 20 -5.40 -2.41 15.63
N THR A 21 -4.96 -2.79 14.42
CA THR A 21 -5.09 -4.16 13.90
C THR A 21 -4.36 -5.14 14.81
N ILE A 22 -3.10 -4.85 15.18
CA ILE A 22 -2.32 -5.72 16.07
C ILE A 22 -3.02 -5.87 17.41
N ALA A 23 -3.42 -4.75 18.04
CA ALA A 23 -4.14 -4.76 19.31
C ALA A 23 -5.47 -5.56 19.23
N PHE A 24 -6.20 -5.43 18.12
CA PHE A 24 -7.47 -6.15 17.92
C PHE A 24 -7.27 -7.65 17.73
N VAL A 25 -6.31 -8.07 16.91
CA VAL A 25 -6.07 -9.48 16.57
C VAL A 25 -5.47 -10.25 17.74
N THR A 26 -4.61 -9.60 18.54
CA THR A 26 -3.92 -10.20 19.69
C THR A 26 -4.77 -10.27 20.96
N ASP A 27 -5.88 -9.54 21.04
CA ASP A 27 -6.84 -9.65 22.13
C ASP A 27 -7.74 -10.88 21.94
N GLU A 28 -7.49 -11.93 22.73
CA GLU A 28 -8.21 -13.21 22.66
C GLU A 28 -9.73 -13.08 22.87
N ARG A 29 -10.19 -12.00 23.53
CA ARG A 29 -11.63 -11.75 23.70
C ARG A 29 -12.33 -11.54 22.36
N ASN A 30 -11.64 -11.00 21.36
CA ASN A 30 -12.17 -10.81 20.01
C ASN A 30 -12.31 -12.13 19.25
N HIS A 31 -11.69 -13.23 19.72
CA HIS A 31 -11.82 -14.53 19.05
C HIS A 31 -13.20 -15.15 19.31
N ALA A 32 -13.88 -14.72 20.37
CA ALA A 32 -15.26 -15.10 20.65
C ALA A 32 -16.25 -14.60 19.59
N LEU A 33 -15.83 -13.76 18.64
CA LEU A 33 -16.61 -13.31 17.47
C LEU A 33 -16.87 -14.40 16.43
N PHE A 34 -16.12 -15.51 16.47
CA PHE A 34 -16.09 -16.51 15.41
C PHE A 34 -16.61 -17.87 15.87
N ARG A 35 -17.31 -18.56 14.97
CA ARG A 35 -17.82 -19.91 15.22
C ARG A 35 -16.75 -21.00 15.17
N LYS A 36 -15.76 -20.83 14.27
CA LYS A 36 -14.74 -21.86 13.96
C LYS A 36 -13.33 -21.29 14.02
N ARG A 37 -12.94 -20.53 13.00
CA ARG A 37 -11.57 -20.00 12.84
C ARG A 37 -11.66 -18.48 12.69
N PRO A 38 -10.89 -17.71 13.48
CA PRO A 38 -10.90 -16.27 13.37
C PRO A 38 -10.11 -15.83 12.15
N ILE A 39 -10.77 -15.56 11.02
CA ILE A 39 -10.15 -15.03 9.80
C ILE A 39 -10.29 -13.51 9.81
N PHE A 40 -9.16 -12.82 9.86
CA PHE A 40 -9.08 -11.36 9.77
C PHE A 40 -8.50 -10.95 8.43
N VAL A 41 -9.06 -9.89 7.83
CA VAL A 41 -8.54 -9.29 6.60
C VAL A 41 -8.28 -7.81 6.88
N SER A 42 -7.02 -7.37 6.92
CA SER A 42 -6.66 -6.01 7.34
C SER A 42 -6.26 -5.11 6.18
N LEU A 43 -6.89 -3.93 6.09
CA LEU A 43 -6.47 -2.85 5.17
C LEU A 43 -5.20 -2.15 5.67
N GLY A 44 -4.93 -2.21 6.97
CA GLY A 44 -3.73 -1.65 7.57
C GLY A 44 -2.55 -2.61 7.44
N ARG A 45 -1.42 -2.07 6.97
CA ARG A 45 -0.11 -2.73 7.03
C ARG A 45 0.29 -2.89 8.51
N PRO A 46 0.47 -4.10 9.05
CA PRO A 46 1.10 -4.28 10.36
C PRO A 46 2.50 -3.64 10.31
N GLY A 47 2.96 -3.03 11.40
CA GLY A 47 4.27 -2.37 11.40
C GLY A 47 5.38 -3.39 11.13
N TYR A 48 5.95 -3.38 9.92
CA TYR A 48 7.07 -4.26 9.55
C TYR A 48 8.35 -3.97 10.34
N ASP A 49 8.44 -2.79 10.92
CA ASP A 49 9.55 -2.37 11.77
C ASP A 49 9.46 -3.00 13.18
N ASP A 50 8.30 -3.55 13.55
CA ASP A 50 8.09 -4.27 14.80
C ASP A 50 7.92 -5.77 14.55
N VAL A 51 9.07 -6.44 14.36
CA VAL A 51 9.14 -7.89 14.15
C VAL A 51 8.49 -8.67 15.31
N ALA A 52 8.56 -8.16 16.54
CA ALA A 52 7.95 -8.80 17.68
C ALA A 52 6.42 -8.75 17.60
N ALA A 53 5.86 -7.59 17.26
CA ALA A 53 4.43 -7.45 17.03
C ALA A 53 3.94 -8.23 15.81
N HIS A 54 4.74 -8.31 14.74
CA HIS A 54 4.42 -9.16 13.60
C HIS A 54 4.41 -10.64 13.98
N ASN A 55 5.40 -11.11 14.75
CA ASN A 55 5.45 -12.49 15.23
C ASN A 55 4.35 -12.81 16.25
N ALA A 56 3.83 -11.80 16.96
CA ALA A 56 2.71 -11.95 17.90
C ALA A 56 1.37 -12.20 17.21
N LEU A 57 1.28 -11.98 15.89
CA LEU A 57 0.12 -12.34 15.08
C LEU A 57 0.10 -13.86 14.84
N ASP A 58 -0.19 -14.62 15.89
CA ASP A 58 -0.18 -16.08 15.93
C ASP A 58 -1.47 -16.71 15.32
N ARG A 59 -2.36 -15.88 14.74
CA ARG A 59 -3.67 -16.29 14.16
C ARG A 59 -3.96 -15.64 12.81
N TYR A 60 -4.95 -16.20 12.09
CA TYR A 60 -5.23 -15.97 10.68
C TYR A 60 -5.47 -14.49 10.33
N LEU A 61 -4.42 -13.80 9.88
CA LEU A 61 -4.52 -12.47 9.29
C LEU A 61 -4.10 -12.54 7.82
N ALA A 62 -5.02 -12.25 6.91
CA ALA A 62 -4.70 -11.97 5.51
C ALA A 62 -4.39 -10.47 5.37
N GLU A 63 -3.11 -10.14 5.23
CA GLU A 63 -2.69 -8.82 4.81
C GLU A 63 -2.91 -8.68 3.31
N HIS A 64 -3.43 -7.53 2.87
CA HIS A 64 -3.67 -7.30 1.45
C HIS A 64 -3.10 -5.95 1.00
N ASP A 65 -2.05 -6.03 0.19
CA ASP A 65 -1.40 -4.93 -0.50
C ASP A 65 -1.32 -5.29 -1.99
N ILE A 66 -2.07 -4.56 -2.82
CA ILE A 66 -2.07 -4.75 -4.27
C ILE A 66 -0.66 -4.57 -4.87
N VAL A 67 0.21 -3.77 -4.24
CA VAL A 67 1.59 -3.58 -4.68
C VAL A 67 2.35 -4.91 -4.60
N GLU A 68 2.31 -5.58 -3.44
CA GLU A 68 3.01 -6.86 -3.25
C GLU A 68 2.41 -7.97 -4.12
N ILE A 69 1.09 -7.98 -4.31
CA ILE A 69 0.40 -8.93 -5.19
C ILE A 69 0.93 -8.80 -6.62
N LEU A 70 0.92 -7.58 -7.18
CA LEU A 70 1.37 -7.32 -8.55
C LEU A 70 2.88 -7.51 -8.72
N MET A 71 3.68 -7.19 -7.70
CA MET A 71 5.13 -7.47 -7.69
C MET A 71 5.41 -8.98 -7.73
N ASN A 72 4.68 -9.76 -6.94
CA ASN A 72 4.80 -11.21 -6.93
C ASN A 72 4.34 -11.83 -8.25
N ASP A 73 3.19 -11.41 -8.76
CA ASP A 73 2.66 -11.88 -10.03
C ASP A 73 3.66 -11.66 -11.16
N LEU A 74 4.13 -10.44 -11.34
CA LEU A 74 5.08 -10.12 -12.41
C LEU A 74 6.39 -10.91 -12.26
N ALA A 75 6.94 -10.98 -11.03
CA ALA A 75 8.13 -11.79 -10.77
C ALA A 75 7.90 -13.29 -10.97
N SER A 76 6.68 -13.78 -10.77
CA SER A 76 6.34 -15.21 -10.85
C SER A 76 6.20 -15.74 -12.25
N THR A 77 5.84 -14.88 -13.19
CA THR A 77 5.72 -15.21 -14.61
C THR A 77 7.06 -15.25 -15.35
N CYS A 78 8.15 -14.87 -14.67
CA CYS A 78 9.50 -14.85 -15.24
C CYS A 78 10.36 -15.98 -14.69
N ASP A 79 11.26 -16.51 -15.52
CA ASP A 79 12.26 -17.46 -15.09
C ASP A 79 13.18 -16.84 -14.01
N ALA A 80 13.55 -17.64 -13.01
CA ALA A 80 14.40 -17.17 -11.92
C ALA A 80 15.73 -16.60 -12.45
N GLY A 81 16.09 -15.40 -12.00
CA GLY A 81 17.32 -14.72 -12.41
C GLY A 81 17.24 -13.96 -13.74
N THR A 82 16.09 -13.97 -14.43
CA THR A 82 15.92 -13.20 -15.67
C THR A 82 15.53 -11.74 -15.45
N LEU A 83 15.11 -11.37 -14.23
CA LEU A 83 14.77 -9.99 -13.89
C LEU A 83 15.98 -9.25 -13.31
N HIS A 84 16.33 -8.13 -13.92
CA HIS A 84 17.36 -7.20 -13.46
C HIS A 84 16.80 -6.22 -12.42
N SER A 85 15.58 -5.71 -12.64
CA SER A 85 14.93 -4.84 -11.66
C SER A 85 13.41 -5.03 -11.58
N LEU A 86 12.86 -4.72 -10.41
CA LEU A 86 11.41 -4.68 -10.15
C LEU A 86 11.09 -3.41 -9.37
N ASN A 87 10.26 -2.54 -9.94
CA ASN A 87 9.93 -1.25 -9.37
C ASN A 87 8.41 -1.11 -9.23
N ALA A 88 7.96 -0.76 -8.03
CA ALA A 88 6.58 -0.41 -7.76
C ALA A 88 6.46 1.07 -7.43
N ILE A 89 5.52 1.74 -8.09
CA ILE A 89 5.13 3.13 -7.80
C ILE A 89 3.62 3.12 -7.53
N CYS A 90 3.23 3.53 -6.33
CA CYS A 90 1.83 3.70 -5.98
C CYS A 90 1.55 5.12 -5.50
N GLY A 91 0.31 5.57 -5.63
CA GLY A 91 -0.07 6.89 -5.13
C GLY A 91 -1.55 7.14 -5.24
N GLY A 92 -2.09 7.82 -4.23
CA GLY A 92 -3.33 8.55 -4.34
C GLY A 92 -3.01 10.04 -4.40
N VAL A 93 -3.58 10.73 -5.38
CA VAL A 93 -3.41 12.18 -5.56
C VAL A 93 -4.74 12.86 -5.84
N PRO A 94 -5.01 14.07 -5.31
CA PRO A 94 -6.24 14.79 -5.65
C PRO A 94 -6.31 15.09 -7.15
N GLN A 95 -7.49 15.00 -7.76
CA GLN A 95 -7.70 15.41 -9.16
C GLN A 95 -7.47 16.91 -9.36
N HIS A 96 -7.72 17.70 -8.31
CA HIS A 96 -7.53 19.14 -8.28
C HIS A 96 -6.60 19.51 -7.12
N PRO A 97 -5.27 19.40 -7.29
CA PRO A 97 -4.33 19.73 -6.23
C PRO A 97 -4.45 21.20 -5.81
N SER A 98 -4.39 21.43 -4.50
CA SER A 98 -4.40 22.78 -3.94
C SER A 98 -3.10 23.10 -3.19
N SER A 99 -2.48 24.21 -3.57
CA SER A 99 -1.26 24.72 -2.92
C SER A 99 -1.51 25.05 -1.44
N PRO A 100 -0.51 24.88 -0.54
CA PRO A 100 0.89 24.51 -0.84
C PRO A 100 1.17 23.00 -0.85
N LEU A 101 0.32 22.19 -0.23
CA LEU A 101 0.57 20.75 -0.06
C LEU A 101 0.35 19.95 -1.35
N ASN A 102 -0.52 20.42 -2.24
CA ASN A 102 -0.99 19.68 -3.41
C ASN A 102 -1.50 18.28 -3.03
N TYR A 103 -2.13 18.17 -1.85
CA TYR A 103 -2.56 16.92 -1.25
C TYR A 103 -3.82 17.13 -0.41
N ASP A 104 -4.64 16.08 -0.33
CA ASP A 104 -5.83 15.96 0.51
C ASP A 104 -5.78 14.62 1.26
N LEU A 105 -6.53 14.48 2.36
CA LEU A 105 -6.59 13.23 3.11
C LEU A 105 -7.39 12.18 2.32
N LEU A 106 -6.65 11.28 1.66
CA LEU A 106 -7.21 10.14 0.93
C LEU A 106 -7.39 8.91 1.81
N PHE A 107 -6.65 8.84 2.91
CA PHE A 107 -6.72 7.80 3.93
C PHE A 107 -6.21 8.36 5.26
N GLY A 108 -6.59 7.72 6.36
CA GLY A 108 -6.20 8.15 7.70
C GLY A 108 -6.70 9.54 8.07
N ASP A 109 -6.07 10.14 9.08
CA ASP A 109 -6.42 11.43 9.65
C ASP A 109 -5.27 12.45 9.67
N ARG A 110 -4.07 12.01 9.29
CA ARG A 110 -2.83 12.80 9.28
C ARG A 110 -2.18 12.77 7.90
N LEU A 111 -1.29 13.74 7.67
CA LEU A 111 -0.38 13.68 6.52
C LEU A 111 0.37 12.36 6.56
N PRO A 112 0.54 11.67 5.43
CA PRO A 112 1.41 10.51 5.35
C PRO A 112 2.87 10.99 5.34
N ALA A 113 3.33 11.55 6.46
CA ALA A 113 4.59 12.28 6.61
C ALA A 113 5.60 11.58 7.54
N HIS A 114 5.30 10.38 8.03
CA HIS A 114 6.23 9.61 8.84
C HIS A 114 7.54 9.36 8.05
N ASN A 115 8.63 9.98 8.52
CA ASN A 115 9.96 9.91 7.91
C ASN A 115 10.73 8.72 8.47
N ARG A 116 10.23 7.52 8.18
CA ARG A 116 10.82 6.25 8.60
C ARG A 116 11.98 5.84 7.69
N ALA A 117 12.82 4.95 8.20
CA ALA A 117 13.77 4.22 7.38
C ALA A 117 13.02 3.36 6.36
N ALA A 118 13.29 3.57 5.08
CA ALA A 118 12.74 2.83 3.97
C ALA A 118 13.76 1.77 3.52
N LEU A 119 13.39 0.49 3.66
CA LEU A 119 14.18 -0.62 3.14
C LEU A 119 14.24 -0.55 1.61
N ILE A 120 15.44 -0.65 1.05
CA ILE A 120 15.70 -0.66 -0.38
C ILE A 120 16.63 -1.81 -0.75
N LYS A 121 16.52 -2.31 -1.98
CA LYS A 121 17.47 -3.26 -2.55
C LYS A 121 18.01 -2.71 -3.87
N ILE A 122 19.30 -2.44 -3.94
CA ILE A 122 19.94 -1.88 -5.13
C ILE A 122 21.21 -2.69 -5.42
N ASN A 123 21.36 -3.15 -6.66
CA ASN A 123 22.55 -3.89 -7.12
C ASN A 123 22.92 -5.07 -6.22
N GLY A 124 21.90 -5.84 -5.80
CA GLY A 124 22.04 -7.02 -4.93
C GLY A 124 22.23 -6.72 -3.45
N LYS A 125 22.36 -5.45 -3.05
CA LYS A 125 22.57 -5.05 -1.64
C LYS A 125 21.30 -4.46 -1.05
N GLN A 126 20.94 -4.94 0.13
CA GLN A 126 19.90 -4.32 0.95
C GLN A 126 20.49 -3.15 1.74
N GLY A 127 19.71 -2.11 1.94
CA GLY A 127 20.08 -0.93 2.73
C GLY A 127 18.86 -0.13 3.12
N TYR A 128 19.08 1.02 3.74
CA TYR A 128 18.02 1.92 4.19
C TYR A 128 18.33 3.35 3.77
N CYS A 129 17.30 4.11 3.40
CA CYS A 129 17.32 5.57 3.32
C CYS A 129 16.14 6.13 4.12
N GLN A 130 16.14 7.41 4.46
CA GLN A 130 14.92 8.01 4.99
C GLN A 130 13.94 8.25 3.85
N ARG A 131 12.65 8.07 4.16
CA ARG A 131 11.55 8.22 3.21
C ARG A 131 11.59 9.54 2.43
N PHE A 132 12.00 10.63 3.08
CA PHE A 132 12.07 11.97 2.50
C PHE A 132 13.50 12.45 2.18
N ASP A 133 14.46 11.54 1.97
CA ASP A 133 15.84 11.91 1.59
C ASP A 133 15.93 12.37 0.13
N MET A 134 15.30 11.63 -0.78
CA MET A 134 15.40 11.84 -2.22
C MET A 134 14.06 11.67 -2.90
N LYS A 135 13.84 12.48 -3.94
CA LYS A 135 12.73 12.34 -4.87
C LYS A 135 13.22 12.35 -6.30
N GLU A 136 12.47 11.71 -7.19
CA GLU A 136 12.67 11.71 -8.62
C GLU A 136 11.38 12.20 -9.30
N ALA A 137 11.48 12.82 -10.47
CA ALA A 137 10.31 13.19 -11.27
C ALA A 137 9.90 12.02 -12.16
N ARG A 138 8.63 11.62 -12.10
CA ARG A 138 8.10 10.51 -12.91
C ARG A 138 6.78 10.90 -13.55
N PHE A 139 6.70 10.76 -14.87
CA PHE A 139 5.43 10.85 -15.58
C PHE A 139 4.69 9.51 -15.50
N ILE A 140 3.49 9.53 -14.96
CA ILE A 140 2.58 8.38 -14.92
C ILE A 140 1.44 8.65 -15.89
N ASP A 141 1.34 7.82 -16.92
CA ASP A 141 0.31 7.97 -17.93
C ASP A 141 -1.10 7.80 -17.33
N GLY A 142 -2.04 8.62 -17.78
CA GLY A 142 -3.37 8.76 -17.16
C GLY A 142 -3.41 9.55 -15.85
N VAL A 143 -2.27 10.00 -15.30
CA VAL A 143 -2.18 10.84 -14.08
C VAL A 143 -1.45 12.17 -14.35
N GLY A 144 -0.16 12.14 -14.69
CA GLY A 144 0.66 13.34 -14.88
C GLY A 144 2.09 13.19 -14.36
N LEU A 145 2.81 14.33 -14.27
CA LEU A 145 4.16 14.40 -13.71
C LEU A 145 4.11 14.49 -12.18
N LEU A 146 4.73 13.53 -11.50
CA LEU A 146 4.70 13.37 -10.05
C LEU A 146 6.11 13.37 -9.46
N ASP A 147 6.22 13.75 -8.20
CA ASP A 147 7.37 13.47 -7.36
C ASP A 147 7.23 12.05 -6.80
N VAL A 148 8.21 11.18 -7.05
CA VAL A 148 8.27 9.81 -6.51
C VAL A 148 9.44 9.67 -5.55
N TYR A 149 9.22 8.99 -4.43
CA TYR A 149 10.22 8.81 -3.38
C TYR A 149 10.04 7.47 -2.69
N HIS A 150 11.09 6.97 -2.05
CA HIS A 150 11.09 5.64 -1.44
C HIS A 150 10.05 5.55 -0.33
N ASP A 151 9.20 4.51 -0.36
CA ASP A 151 8.25 4.20 0.71
C ASP A 151 8.69 3.01 1.56
N GLY A 152 9.66 2.23 1.08
CA GLY A 152 10.25 1.10 1.80
C GLY A 152 9.60 -0.23 1.46
N LEU A 153 10.44 -1.17 1.08
CA LEU A 153 10.06 -2.56 0.81
C LEU A 153 9.61 -3.25 2.09
N SER A 154 8.72 -4.22 1.92
CA SER A 154 8.48 -5.23 2.94
C SER A 154 9.73 -6.09 3.14
N PRO A 155 10.25 -6.23 4.37
CA PRO A 155 11.35 -7.16 4.63
C PRO A 155 10.92 -8.61 4.33
N TYR A 156 9.63 -8.92 4.48
CA TYR A 156 9.08 -10.25 4.22
C TYR A 156 9.03 -10.60 2.73
N LEU A 157 8.74 -9.63 1.86
CA LEU A 157 8.80 -9.81 0.40
C LEU A 157 10.20 -10.26 -0.04
N LEU A 158 11.25 -9.72 0.58
CA LEU A 158 12.64 -10.09 0.30
C LEU A 158 13.06 -11.46 0.87
N GLY A 159 12.18 -12.13 1.61
CA GLY A 159 12.44 -13.44 2.19
C GLY A 159 12.45 -14.58 1.16
N SER A 160 11.76 -14.44 0.02
CA SER A 160 11.69 -15.52 -0.97
C SER A 160 12.95 -15.60 -1.87
N PRO A 161 13.39 -16.81 -2.28
CA PRO A 161 14.51 -16.97 -3.21
C PRO A 161 14.35 -16.20 -4.53
N ARG A 162 13.10 -16.07 -5.02
CA ARG A 162 12.78 -15.34 -6.24
C ARG A 162 13.13 -13.85 -6.10
N PHE A 163 12.65 -13.18 -5.05
CA PHE A 163 12.98 -11.77 -4.81
C PHE A 163 14.43 -11.56 -4.41
N GLN A 164 15.08 -12.55 -3.79
CA GLN A 164 16.52 -12.53 -3.54
C GLN A 164 17.35 -12.52 -4.83
N ALA A 165 16.89 -13.20 -5.88
CA ALA A 165 17.58 -13.24 -7.17
C ALA A 165 17.51 -11.92 -7.98
N ILE A 166 16.53 -11.06 -7.73
CA ILE A 166 16.37 -9.78 -8.46
C ILE A 166 17.35 -8.74 -7.90
N PRO A 167 18.32 -8.22 -8.67
CA PRO A 167 19.34 -7.30 -8.17
C PRO A 167 18.78 -6.01 -7.54
N SER A 168 17.81 -5.39 -8.21
CA SER A 168 17.26 -4.09 -7.77
C SER A 168 15.76 -4.18 -7.57
N ILE A 169 15.29 -3.88 -6.36
CA ILE A 169 13.86 -3.84 -6.02
C ILE A 169 13.59 -2.51 -5.30
N ARG A 170 12.52 -1.81 -5.73
CA ARG A 170 12.11 -0.54 -5.13
C ARG A 170 10.59 -0.50 -5.00
N GLN A 171 10.14 0.05 -3.88
CA GLN A 171 8.75 0.46 -3.66
C GLN A 171 8.75 1.95 -3.33
N GLN A 172 8.04 2.70 -4.15
CA GLN A 172 8.01 4.16 -4.13
C GLN A 172 6.56 4.64 -4.02
N THR A 173 6.38 5.78 -3.37
CA THR A 173 5.12 6.50 -3.34
C THR A 173 5.22 7.72 -4.25
N ALA A 174 4.12 8.07 -4.91
CA ALA A 174 4.01 9.22 -5.80
C ALA A 174 3.06 10.27 -5.24
N ARG A 175 3.45 11.55 -5.35
CA ARG A 175 2.61 12.70 -4.99
C ARG A 175 2.77 13.83 -6.01
N TRP A 176 1.82 14.75 -6.04
CA TRP A 176 1.98 15.97 -6.83
C TRP A 176 3.24 16.73 -6.39
N PRO A 177 3.96 17.37 -7.32
CA PRO A 177 5.10 18.21 -6.99
C PRO A 177 4.76 19.23 -5.91
N GLY A 178 5.68 19.43 -4.97
CA GLY A 178 5.51 20.34 -3.83
C GLY A 178 5.11 19.65 -2.52
N PHE A 179 4.43 18.49 -2.57
CA PHE A 179 4.11 17.74 -1.34
C PHE A 179 5.38 17.35 -0.58
N PHE A 180 6.33 16.72 -1.29
CA PHE A 180 7.58 16.26 -0.71
C PHE A 180 8.36 17.38 -0.04
N ASP A 181 8.49 18.53 -0.72
CA ASP A 181 9.26 19.67 -0.21
C ASP A 181 8.58 20.30 1.00
N CYS A 182 7.25 20.41 0.99
CA CYS A 182 6.48 20.90 2.13
C CYS A 182 6.68 19.99 3.35
N VAL A 183 6.50 18.67 3.19
CA VAL A 183 6.66 17.72 4.29
C VAL A 183 8.08 17.73 4.84
N ARG A 184 9.10 17.73 3.96
CA ARG A 184 10.50 17.82 4.38
C ARG A 184 10.78 19.08 5.21
N ASN A 185 10.23 20.22 4.82
CA ASN A 185 10.37 21.46 5.58
C ASN A 185 9.66 21.38 6.94
N LEU A 186 8.45 20.79 6.99
CA LEU A 186 7.74 20.59 8.26
C LEU A 186 8.54 19.67 9.21
N ILE A 187 9.16 18.60 8.69
CA ILE A 187 10.05 17.73 9.46
C ILE A 187 11.26 18.52 9.98
N ALA A 188 11.95 19.24 9.09
CA ALA A 188 13.16 19.98 9.44
C ALA A 188 12.92 21.08 10.49
N LEU A 189 11.72 21.64 10.53
CA LEU A 189 11.29 22.64 11.51
C LEU A 189 10.78 22.03 12.83
N GLY A 190 10.71 20.70 12.96
CA GLY A 190 10.15 20.02 14.13
C GLY A 190 8.63 20.11 14.26
N LEU A 191 7.93 20.56 13.20
CA LEU A 191 6.46 20.74 13.23
C LEU A 191 5.70 19.42 13.11
N LEU A 192 6.40 18.34 12.78
CA LEU A 192 5.86 16.98 12.74
C LEU A 192 6.45 16.09 13.85
N ASP A 193 7.00 16.68 14.91
CA ASP A 193 7.44 15.92 16.07
C ASP A 193 6.24 15.32 16.80
N GLU A 194 6.35 14.04 17.17
CA GLU A 194 5.33 13.27 17.89
C GLU A 194 5.57 13.30 19.42
N HIS A 195 6.56 14.05 19.90
CA HIS A 195 6.78 14.29 21.33
C HIS A 195 6.25 15.67 21.74
N ALA A 196 5.51 15.71 22.83
CA ALA A 196 5.05 16.96 23.41
C ALA A 196 6.22 17.77 23.97
N LEU A 197 6.14 19.09 23.88
CA LEU A 197 7.08 19.98 24.56
C LEU A 197 6.83 19.95 26.08
N PRO A 198 7.84 20.24 26.92
CA PRO A 198 7.66 20.25 28.36
C PRO A 198 6.54 21.19 28.81
N GLY A 199 5.53 20.64 29.48
CA GLY A 199 4.37 21.39 29.97
C GLY A 199 3.16 21.40 29.03
N ASP A 200 3.30 20.91 27.80
CA ASP A 200 2.19 20.78 26.85
C ASP A 200 1.59 19.37 26.87
N THR A 201 0.29 19.28 26.56
CA THR A 201 -0.42 18.00 26.41
C THR A 201 -0.52 17.53 24.96
N SER A 202 -0.21 18.40 24.00
CA SER A 202 -0.31 18.13 22.56
C SER A 202 1.07 18.18 21.92
N THR A 203 1.28 17.33 20.92
CA THR A 203 2.53 17.31 20.15
C THR A 203 2.53 18.41 19.08
N PRO A 204 3.70 18.87 18.59
CA PRO A 204 3.75 19.71 17.40
C PRO A 204 2.98 19.12 16.21
N SER A 205 3.08 17.79 16.02
CA SER A 205 2.31 17.05 15.01
C SER A 205 0.80 17.21 15.20
N ASP A 206 0.29 17.11 16.43
CA ASP A 206 -1.15 17.32 16.71
C ASP A 206 -1.60 18.73 16.31
N LEU A 207 -0.81 19.73 16.68
CA LEU A 207 -1.11 21.13 16.41
C LEU A 207 -1.08 21.42 14.90
N ILE A 208 -0.06 20.97 14.16
CA ILE A 208 0.02 21.25 12.72
C ILE A 208 -1.11 20.58 11.96
N HIS A 209 -1.47 19.34 12.29
CA HIS A 209 -2.59 18.64 11.66
C HIS A 209 -3.93 19.32 11.97
N GLY A 210 -4.12 19.79 13.21
CA GLY A 210 -5.28 20.59 13.59
C GLY A 210 -5.39 21.89 12.79
N ILE A 211 -4.28 22.62 12.61
CA ILE A 211 -4.22 23.86 11.82
C ILE A 211 -4.52 23.60 10.34
N LEU A 212 -3.89 22.58 9.75
CA LEU A 212 -4.08 22.24 8.35
C LEU A 212 -5.52 21.82 8.06
N THR A 213 -6.12 21.02 8.95
CA THR A 213 -7.53 20.61 8.84
C THR A 213 -8.47 21.81 8.95
N ARG A 214 -8.28 22.65 9.98
CA ARG A 214 -9.07 23.87 10.20
C ARG A 214 -9.03 24.81 8.99
N ASN A 215 -7.88 24.91 8.33
CA ASN A 215 -7.68 25.78 7.16
C ASN A 215 -8.07 25.12 5.83
N GLY A 216 -8.69 23.94 5.85
CA GLY A 216 -9.13 23.23 4.66
C GLY A 216 -7.98 22.74 3.75
N LYS A 217 -6.77 22.59 4.30
CA LYS A 217 -5.58 22.07 3.60
C LYS A 217 -5.45 20.55 3.67
N LEU A 218 -6.30 19.92 4.47
CA LEU A 218 -6.42 18.47 4.61
C LEU A 218 -7.89 18.08 4.50
N ALA A 219 -8.49 18.31 3.32
CA ALA A 219 -9.87 17.92 3.09
C ALA A 219 -9.99 16.40 2.89
N ARG A 220 -11.15 15.84 3.22
CA ARG A 220 -11.49 14.43 3.00
C ARG A 220 -12.50 14.31 1.86
N ASN A 221 -12.60 13.10 1.30
CA ASN A 221 -13.61 12.74 0.29
C ASN A 221 -13.61 13.66 -0.94
N ARG A 222 -12.46 14.25 -1.27
CA ARG A 222 -12.26 15.02 -2.50
C ARG A 222 -12.02 14.05 -3.67
N PRO A 223 -12.41 14.43 -4.89
CA PRO A 223 -12.10 13.63 -6.07
C PRO A 223 -10.59 13.42 -6.24
N ASP A 224 -10.18 12.17 -6.44
CA ASP A 224 -8.80 11.72 -6.51
C ASP A 224 -8.54 10.79 -7.71
N ILE A 225 -7.26 10.58 -7.98
CA ILE A 225 -6.75 9.55 -8.86
C ILE A 225 -5.83 8.70 -7.99
N SER A 226 -6.12 7.40 -7.93
CA SER A 226 -5.31 6.44 -7.19
C SER A 226 -4.84 5.34 -8.13
N PHE A 227 -3.57 4.96 -8.00
CA PHE A 227 -2.96 3.98 -8.88
C PHE A 227 -1.88 3.16 -8.20
N VAL A 228 -1.62 2.01 -8.79
CA VAL A 228 -0.43 1.20 -8.58
C VAL A 228 0.13 0.82 -9.93
N GLU A 229 1.42 1.06 -10.14
CA GLU A 229 2.19 0.62 -11.31
C GLU A 229 3.35 -0.25 -10.82
N VAL A 230 3.46 -1.46 -11.36
CA VAL A 230 4.61 -2.33 -11.18
C VAL A 230 5.25 -2.56 -12.53
N SER A 231 6.55 -2.32 -12.60
CA SER A 231 7.35 -2.54 -13.81
C SER A 231 8.53 -3.42 -13.51
N ALA A 232 8.83 -4.37 -14.40
CA ALA A 232 10.05 -5.16 -14.36
C ALA A 232 10.93 -4.88 -15.58
N GLU A 233 12.23 -4.90 -15.35
CA GLU A 233 13.24 -4.88 -16.41
C GLU A 233 13.94 -6.23 -16.42
N HIS A 234 13.92 -6.89 -17.56
CA HIS A 234 14.56 -8.17 -17.77
C HIS A 234 16.02 -7.97 -18.15
N SER A 235 16.86 -8.98 -17.89
CA SER A 235 18.26 -9.00 -18.29
C SER A 235 18.44 -8.93 -19.82
N SER A 236 17.40 -9.27 -20.59
CA SER A 236 17.34 -9.08 -22.05
C SER A 236 17.11 -7.62 -22.48
N GLY A 237 16.81 -6.72 -21.53
CA GLY A 237 16.38 -5.35 -21.77
C GLY A 237 14.86 -5.20 -22.00
N GLU A 238 14.11 -6.30 -22.10
CA GLU A 238 12.65 -6.25 -22.16
C GLU A 238 12.08 -5.61 -20.89
N ARG A 239 11.00 -4.85 -21.06
CA ARG A 239 10.26 -4.25 -19.96
C ARG A 239 8.83 -4.71 -19.95
N SER A 240 8.38 -5.20 -18.82
CA SER A 240 6.99 -5.54 -18.56
C SER A 240 6.41 -4.59 -17.52
N MET A 241 5.13 -4.26 -17.65
CA MET A 241 4.45 -3.33 -16.75
C MET A 241 2.99 -3.74 -16.58
N VAL A 242 2.51 -3.63 -15.35
CA VAL A 242 1.10 -3.68 -14.99
C VAL A 242 0.74 -2.44 -14.20
N ARG A 243 -0.36 -1.78 -14.57
CA ARG A 243 -0.91 -0.62 -13.86
C ARG A 243 -2.40 -0.83 -13.61
N VAL A 244 -2.83 -0.57 -12.38
CA VAL A 244 -4.22 -0.44 -11.99
C VAL A 244 -4.46 1.00 -11.57
N LEU A 245 -5.41 1.69 -12.20
CA LEU A 245 -5.70 3.10 -11.96
C LEU A 245 -7.20 3.31 -11.80
N ALA A 246 -7.62 3.89 -10.68
CA ALA A 246 -9.00 4.31 -10.43
C ALA A 246 -9.07 5.83 -10.26
N LYS A 247 -10.15 6.42 -10.77
CA LYS A 247 -10.51 7.83 -10.54
C LYS A 247 -11.75 7.87 -9.68
N TYR A 248 -12.00 9.01 -9.04
CA TYR A 248 -13.29 9.28 -8.39
C TYR A 248 -14.46 8.91 -9.30
N ASP A 249 -15.40 8.14 -8.78
CA ASP A 249 -16.62 7.74 -9.50
C ASP A 249 -17.80 8.57 -9.02
N GLU A 250 -18.28 9.48 -9.87
CA GLU A 250 -19.39 10.39 -9.57
C GLU A 250 -20.71 9.64 -9.32
N ASN A 251 -20.88 8.43 -9.86
CA ASN A 251 -22.11 7.67 -9.68
C ASN A 251 -22.22 7.05 -8.29
N THR A 252 -21.10 6.62 -7.71
CA THR A 252 -21.05 5.95 -6.40
C THR A 252 -20.51 6.86 -5.28
N ASN A 253 -19.95 8.02 -5.64
CA ASN A 253 -19.21 8.92 -4.75
C ASN A 253 -18.01 8.27 -4.05
N LEU A 254 -17.46 7.21 -4.64
CA LEU A 254 -16.26 6.56 -4.12
C LEU A 254 -15.00 7.17 -4.73
N THR A 255 -14.06 7.56 -3.87
CA THR A 255 -12.70 7.94 -4.27
C THR A 255 -12.00 6.76 -4.95
N GLY A 256 -11.06 7.04 -5.84
CA GLY A 256 -10.17 6.03 -6.41
C GLY A 256 -9.45 5.24 -5.32
N MET A 257 -9.00 5.91 -4.25
CA MET A 257 -8.40 5.25 -3.08
C MET A 257 -9.36 4.26 -2.43
N ALA A 258 -10.61 4.69 -2.14
CA ALA A 258 -11.62 3.82 -1.55
C ALA A 258 -11.95 2.65 -2.48
N GLN A 259 -12.12 2.89 -3.78
CA GLN A 259 -12.37 1.87 -4.78
C GLN A 259 -11.27 0.79 -4.77
N LEU A 260 -9.99 1.19 -4.86
CA LEU A 260 -8.90 0.21 -4.92
C LEU A 260 -8.76 -0.57 -3.60
N THR A 261 -8.80 0.11 -2.46
CA THR A 261 -8.53 -0.53 -1.16
C THR A 261 -9.70 -1.36 -0.64
N SER A 262 -10.92 -0.82 -0.67
CA SER A 262 -12.11 -1.54 -0.17
C SER A 262 -12.48 -2.73 -1.03
N PHE A 263 -12.31 -2.63 -2.36
CA PHE A 263 -12.55 -3.75 -3.25
C PHE A 263 -11.58 -4.90 -2.97
N LEU A 264 -10.28 -4.62 -2.81
CA LEU A 264 -9.30 -5.65 -2.48
C LEU A 264 -9.64 -6.34 -1.14
N ALA A 265 -10.03 -5.56 -0.14
CA ALA A 265 -10.41 -6.09 1.17
C ALA A 265 -11.61 -7.03 1.06
N ALA A 266 -12.68 -6.60 0.36
CA ALA A 266 -13.88 -7.40 0.16
C ALA A 266 -13.61 -8.64 -0.68
N TRP A 267 -12.82 -8.52 -1.75
CA TRP A 267 -12.43 -9.64 -2.60
C TRP A 267 -11.60 -10.67 -1.85
N THR A 268 -10.59 -10.22 -1.09
CA THR A 268 -9.76 -11.09 -0.25
C THR A 268 -10.60 -11.80 0.80
N ALA A 269 -11.53 -11.10 1.44
CA ALA A 269 -12.45 -11.70 2.40
C ALA A 269 -13.33 -12.79 1.76
N SER A 270 -13.88 -12.54 0.57
CA SER A 270 -14.64 -13.57 -0.17
C SER A 270 -13.77 -14.78 -0.49
N LYS A 271 -12.57 -14.57 -1.02
CA LYS A 271 -11.64 -15.67 -1.35
C LYS A 271 -11.21 -16.45 -0.12
N ALA A 272 -11.01 -15.80 1.02
CA ALA A 272 -10.66 -16.46 2.27
C ALA A 272 -11.80 -17.34 2.82
N ILE A 273 -13.06 -16.95 2.58
CA ILE A 273 -14.24 -17.78 2.88
C ILE A 273 -14.27 -19.02 1.97
N ASP A 274 -14.04 -18.83 0.66
CA ASP A 274 -14.14 -19.91 -0.33
C ASP A 274 -12.95 -20.89 -0.28
N LEU A 275 -11.78 -20.42 0.18
CA LEU A 275 -10.54 -21.20 0.27
C LEU A 275 -10.00 -21.29 1.71
N PRO A 276 -10.73 -21.85 2.70
CA PRO A 276 -10.25 -21.87 4.09
C PRO A 276 -8.93 -22.62 4.29
N SER A 277 -8.57 -23.52 3.35
CA SER A 277 -7.33 -24.29 3.38
C SER A 277 -6.09 -23.47 2.98
N SER A 278 -6.24 -22.37 2.24
CA SER A 278 -5.12 -21.46 1.93
C SER A 278 -4.76 -20.57 3.12
N CYS A 279 -5.71 -20.33 4.03
CA CYS A 279 -5.50 -19.61 5.28
C CYS A 279 -4.86 -20.50 6.35
N ARG A 280 -3.58 -20.25 6.66
CA ARG A 280 -2.80 -20.93 7.72
C ARG A 280 -2.74 -20.09 8.98
N ALA A 281 -2.54 -20.74 10.13
CA ALA A 281 -2.39 -20.02 11.39
C ALA A 281 -1.19 -19.07 11.29
N GLY A 282 -1.33 -17.87 11.85
CA GLY A 282 -0.40 -16.77 11.67
C GLY A 282 -0.78 -15.78 10.56
N VAL A 283 0.16 -14.93 10.19
CA VAL A 283 -0.01 -13.94 9.11
C VAL A 283 0.20 -14.59 7.75
N THR A 284 -0.79 -14.44 6.88
CA THR A 284 -0.65 -14.72 5.45
C THR A 284 -0.45 -13.40 4.72
N LEU A 285 0.73 -13.21 4.15
CA LEU A 285 1.07 -12.02 3.37
C LEU A 285 0.42 -12.05 1.99
N SER A 286 0.19 -10.87 1.42
CA SER A 286 -0.50 -10.72 0.13
C SER A 286 0.13 -11.57 -0.98
N HIS A 287 1.46 -11.56 -1.08
CA HIS A 287 2.20 -12.33 -2.09
C HIS A 287 2.21 -13.85 -1.85
N ALA A 288 1.84 -14.30 -0.65
CA ALA A 288 1.69 -15.71 -0.31
C ALA A 288 0.24 -16.19 -0.50
N PHE A 289 -0.74 -15.30 -0.36
CA PHE A 289 -2.16 -15.59 -0.57
C PHE A 289 -2.53 -15.59 -2.06
N TYR A 290 -1.97 -14.66 -2.84
CA TYR A 290 -2.25 -14.53 -4.27
C TYR A 290 -1.13 -15.13 -5.12
N ASP A 291 -1.42 -16.25 -5.77
CA ASP A 291 -0.61 -16.78 -6.87
C ASP A 291 -0.96 -16.10 -8.21
N HIS A 292 -0.37 -16.58 -9.30
CA HIS A 292 -0.59 -16.01 -10.64
C HIS A 292 -2.06 -16.07 -11.07
N ASP A 293 -2.73 -17.22 -10.89
CA ASP A 293 -4.09 -17.41 -11.35
C ASP A 293 -5.06 -16.55 -10.51
N MET A 294 -4.92 -16.56 -9.18
CA MET A 294 -5.71 -15.70 -8.30
C MET A 294 -5.46 -14.21 -8.56
N THR A 295 -4.24 -13.82 -8.92
CA THR A 295 -3.93 -12.43 -9.28
C THR A 295 -4.62 -12.05 -10.59
N ARG A 296 -4.61 -12.93 -11.60
CA ARG A 296 -5.34 -12.68 -12.85
C ARG A 296 -6.84 -12.57 -12.64
N GLU A 297 -7.41 -13.39 -11.77
CA GLU A 297 -8.82 -13.28 -11.36
C GLU A 297 -9.09 -11.93 -10.70
N LEU A 298 -8.27 -11.54 -9.70
CA LEU A 298 -8.39 -10.24 -9.02
C LEU A 298 -8.33 -9.08 -10.01
N VAL A 299 -7.36 -9.09 -10.93
CA VAL A 299 -7.17 -8.05 -11.94
C VAL A 299 -8.36 -7.99 -12.92
N THR A 300 -8.93 -9.14 -13.26
CA THR A 300 -10.15 -9.21 -14.09
C THR A 300 -11.35 -8.64 -13.33
N ALA A 301 -11.52 -9.04 -12.08
CA ALA A 301 -12.58 -8.53 -11.21
C ALA A 301 -12.48 -7.02 -10.99
N TYR A 302 -11.25 -6.49 -10.89
CA TYR A 302 -11.00 -5.06 -10.89
C TYR A 302 -11.54 -4.39 -12.15
N ARG A 303 -11.32 -4.93 -13.35
CA ARG A 303 -11.85 -4.33 -14.59
C ARG A 303 -13.38 -4.37 -14.66
N GLU A 304 -13.99 -5.44 -14.14
CA GLU A 304 -15.42 -5.69 -14.25
C GLU A 304 -16.24 -4.91 -13.22
N HIS A 305 -15.76 -4.85 -11.97
CA HIS A 305 -16.53 -4.33 -10.84
C HIS A 305 -16.05 -2.96 -10.37
N VAL A 306 -14.78 -2.65 -10.56
CA VAL A 306 -14.21 -1.34 -10.27
C VAL A 306 -14.06 -0.65 -11.61
N ARG A 307 -14.52 0.59 -11.77
CA ARG A 307 -14.39 1.32 -13.05
C ARG A 307 -12.96 1.83 -13.24
N CYS A 308 -12.00 0.96 -13.05
CA CYS A 308 -10.58 1.22 -13.10
C CYS A 308 -10.01 0.83 -14.47
N ASN A 309 -8.97 1.54 -14.86
CA ASN A 309 -8.18 1.19 -16.03
C ASN A 309 -7.06 0.25 -15.59
N VAL A 310 -7.01 -0.94 -16.18
CA VAL A 310 -5.91 -1.88 -16.00
C VAL A 310 -5.14 -2.01 -17.31
N ILE A 311 -3.90 -1.54 -17.30
CA ILE A 311 -2.99 -1.59 -18.44
C ILE A 311 -1.92 -2.63 -18.16
N THR A 312 -1.72 -3.55 -19.09
CA THR A 312 -0.57 -4.47 -19.10
C THR A 312 0.19 -4.25 -20.40
N SER A 313 1.51 -4.11 -20.32
CA SER A 313 2.35 -4.00 -21.51
C SER A 313 3.67 -4.75 -21.36
N SER A 314 4.17 -5.28 -22.47
CA SER A 314 5.54 -5.76 -22.61
C SER A 314 6.17 -5.06 -23.81
N ARG A 315 7.41 -4.60 -23.65
CA ARG A 315 8.17 -3.91 -24.70
C ARG A 315 9.59 -4.42 -24.76
N THR A 316 9.95 -5.02 -25.88
CA THR A 316 11.32 -5.45 -26.18
C THR A 316 12.17 -4.26 -26.69
N PRO A 317 13.47 -4.22 -26.37
CA PRO A 317 14.38 -3.24 -26.97
C PRO A 317 14.40 -3.42 -28.49
N GLY A 318 14.17 -2.35 -29.25
CA GLY A 318 14.27 -2.36 -30.72
C GLY A 318 12.95 -2.25 -31.48
N ALA A 319 11.80 -2.29 -30.82
CA ALA A 319 10.54 -1.86 -31.42
C ALA A 319 10.48 -0.32 -31.45
N ALA A 320 11.26 0.29 -32.35
CA ALA A 320 11.04 1.67 -32.74
C ALA A 320 9.61 1.76 -33.30
N THR A 321 8.82 2.68 -32.76
CA THR A 321 7.60 3.16 -33.41
C THR A 321 8.01 3.78 -34.74
N ALA A 322 7.79 3.04 -35.83
CA ALA A 322 7.70 3.61 -37.17
C ALA A 322 6.38 4.36 -37.32
#